data_AF-A0A528XHX3-F1
#
_entry.id   AF-A0A528XHX3-F1
#
_cell.length_a   1.000
_cell.length_b   1.000
_cell.length_c   1.000
_cell.angle_alpha   90.00
_cell.angle_beta   90.00
_cell.angle_gamma   90.00
#
_symmetry.space_group_name_H-M   'P 1'
#
loop_
_entity.id
_entity.type
_entity.pdbx_description
1 polymer ?
#
loop_
_entity_poly.entity_id
_entity_poly.type
_entity_poly.pdbx_seq_one_letter_code
_entity_poly.pdbx_strand_id
1 'polypeptide(L)'
;EYPHAVATMNKAVVIARKAGVLGVNVLGSPNAFDMEIRVGAGAYVCGEETSLLNSLEGKRGVVRAKPPLPAIQGLFGKPTVINNVISLASVPIIMDKGAAYYKDFGMGRSRGTIPIQIAGNVKHGGLFETAFGLTLGEIVDEIGGGTASGRPVKAVQVGGPLGAYFPRALFDTPFDYEEFAKRDGLIGHAGITVFDDSADMMKQARFAMEFCAIESCGKCTPCRIGSTRGMEVLDKVAAGIEAEKNLALVTDLCNTMKFGSLCALGGFTPYPVMSSITHFPEDFKPAPARVAAE
;
A
#
# COMPACT_ATOMS: atom_id res chain seq x y z
N GLU A 1 -7.89 -10.28 11.10
CA GLU A 1 -8.59 -9.77 9.90
C GLU A 1 -8.98 -10.85 8.87
N TYR A 2 -8.20 -11.92 8.63
CA TYR A 2 -8.49 -12.90 7.56
C TYR A 2 -8.80 -14.35 8.01
N PRO A 3 -9.82 -14.60 8.85
CA PRO A 3 -10.12 -15.95 9.35
C PRO A 3 -10.50 -16.95 8.24
N HIS A 4 -11.23 -16.52 7.20
CA HIS A 4 -11.63 -17.37 6.08
C HIS A 4 -10.43 -17.81 5.22
N ALA A 5 -9.50 -16.90 4.93
CA ALA A 5 -8.30 -17.23 4.17
C ALA A 5 -7.40 -18.20 4.94
N VAL A 6 -7.22 -17.97 6.26
CA VAL A 6 -6.47 -18.87 7.14
C VAL A 6 -7.11 -20.26 7.16
N ALA A 7 -8.43 -20.36 7.33
CA ALA A 7 -9.13 -21.65 7.33
C ALA A 7 -8.99 -22.38 5.99
N THR A 8 -9.08 -21.65 4.88
CA THR A 8 -8.94 -22.19 3.52
C THR A 8 -7.52 -22.67 3.25
N MET A 9 -6.51 -21.88 3.58
CA MET A 9 -5.10 -22.25 3.39
C MET A 9 -4.69 -23.43 4.26
N ASN A 10 -5.16 -23.50 5.51
CA ASN A 10 -4.91 -24.68 6.36
C ASN A 10 -5.52 -25.96 5.76
N LYS A 11 -6.75 -25.89 5.24
CA LYS A 11 -7.36 -27.01 4.52
C LYS A 11 -6.54 -27.41 3.28
N ALA A 12 -6.10 -26.42 2.50
CA ALA A 12 -5.29 -26.65 1.29
C ALA A 12 -3.95 -27.34 1.61
N VAL A 13 -3.25 -26.92 2.67
CA VAL A 13 -1.99 -27.56 3.12
C VAL A 13 -2.22 -29.02 3.50
N VAL A 14 -3.31 -29.33 4.21
CA VAL A 14 -3.67 -30.73 4.56
C VAL A 14 -3.94 -31.56 3.30
N ILE A 15 -4.69 -31.02 2.34
CA ILE A 15 -4.98 -31.70 1.07
C ILE A 15 -3.68 -31.94 0.28
N ALA A 16 -2.84 -30.91 0.15
CA ALA A 16 -1.57 -30.97 -0.57
C ALA A 16 -0.62 -32.01 0.05
N ARG A 17 -0.54 -32.10 1.38
CA ARG A 17 0.27 -33.11 2.07
C ARG A 17 -0.28 -34.52 1.84
N LYS A 18 -1.60 -34.72 1.89
CA LYS A 18 -2.24 -36.01 1.57
C LYS A 18 -2.02 -36.45 0.12
N ALA A 19 -1.97 -35.50 -0.80
CA ALA A 19 -1.71 -35.74 -2.22
C ALA A 19 -0.21 -35.88 -2.55
N GLY A 20 0.68 -35.78 -1.56
CA GLY A 20 2.13 -35.85 -1.78
C GLY A 20 2.73 -34.61 -2.46
N VAL A 21 1.99 -33.51 -2.60
CA VAL A 21 2.50 -32.23 -3.14
C VAL A 21 3.37 -31.51 -2.11
N LEU A 22 3.14 -31.76 -0.82
CA LEU A 22 3.99 -31.31 0.30
C LEU A 22 4.45 -32.51 1.12
N GLY A 23 5.59 -32.40 1.78
CA GLY A 23 6.16 -33.39 2.67
C GLY A 23 7.60 -33.75 2.33
N VAL A 24 8.02 -34.96 2.70
CA VAL A 24 9.41 -35.44 2.57
C VAL A 24 9.82 -35.75 1.13
N ASN A 25 8.87 -36.10 0.26
CA ASN A 25 9.10 -36.42 -1.15
C ASN A 25 8.02 -35.76 -2.00
N VAL A 26 8.26 -34.54 -2.47
CA VAL A 26 7.30 -33.77 -3.27
C VAL A 26 7.05 -34.47 -4.60
N LEU A 27 5.82 -34.92 -4.84
CA LEU A 27 5.37 -35.64 -6.04
C LEU A 27 6.26 -36.83 -6.41
N GLY A 28 6.83 -37.52 -5.41
CA GLY A 28 7.75 -38.64 -5.61
C GLY A 28 9.18 -38.24 -6.03
N SER A 29 9.48 -36.94 -6.08
CA SER A 29 10.85 -36.43 -6.27
C SER A 29 11.69 -36.62 -4.99
N PRO A 30 13.03 -36.55 -5.08
CA PRO A 30 13.91 -36.66 -3.90
C PRO A 30 13.92 -35.39 -3.03
N ASN A 31 13.13 -34.37 -3.37
CA ASN A 31 13.12 -33.09 -2.67
C ASN A 31 12.02 -33.06 -1.60
N ALA A 32 12.38 -32.55 -0.42
CA ALA A 32 11.45 -32.27 0.66
C ALA A 32 11.05 -30.79 0.67
N PHE A 33 9.75 -30.52 0.81
CA PHE A 33 9.23 -29.18 1.03
C PHE A 33 7.91 -29.26 1.78
N ASP A 34 7.78 -28.52 2.88
CA ASP A 34 6.57 -28.47 3.68
C ASP A 34 6.19 -27.01 4.00
N MET A 35 4.95 -26.82 4.44
CA MET A 35 4.36 -25.52 4.67
C MET A 35 3.55 -25.51 5.96
N GLU A 36 3.69 -24.44 6.72
CA GLU A 36 2.83 -24.11 7.85
C GLU A 36 2.20 -22.72 7.66
N ILE A 37 1.01 -22.55 8.22
CA ILE A 37 0.30 -21.27 8.20
C ILE A 37 0.48 -20.61 9.57
N ARG A 38 1.05 -19.40 9.58
CA ARG A 38 1.18 -18.56 10.78
C ARG A 38 0.23 -17.37 10.66
N VAL A 39 -0.41 -17.00 11.76
CA VAL A 39 -1.44 -15.95 11.80
C VAL A 39 -0.90 -14.76 12.59
N GLY A 40 -0.96 -13.56 12.00
CA GLY A 40 -0.66 -12.31 12.68
C GLY A 40 -1.77 -11.87 13.65
N ALA A 41 -1.59 -10.72 14.29
CA ALA A 41 -2.49 -10.23 15.32
C ALA A 41 -2.89 -8.75 15.11
N GLY A 42 -3.22 -8.37 13.87
CA GLY A 42 -3.80 -7.06 13.56
C GLY A 42 -2.81 -5.87 13.57
N ALA A 43 -1.54 -6.10 13.26
CA ALA A 43 -0.53 -5.04 13.15
C ALA A 43 -0.13 -4.82 11.69
N TYR A 44 -0.44 -3.65 11.10
CA TYR A 44 -0.10 -3.33 9.72
C TYR A 44 1.41 -3.38 9.49
N VAL A 45 2.19 -2.90 10.47
CA VAL A 45 3.65 -2.89 10.37
C VAL A 45 4.22 -4.29 10.12
N CYS A 46 3.60 -5.36 10.62
CA CYS A 46 4.01 -6.75 10.38
C CYS A 46 3.89 -7.20 8.91
N GLY A 47 3.32 -6.38 8.02
CA GLY A 47 3.44 -6.57 6.57
C GLY A 47 4.81 -6.18 6.01
N GLU A 48 5.61 -5.39 6.75
CA GLU A 48 6.99 -5.08 6.40
C GLU A 48 7.89 -6.30 6.65
N GLU A 49 8.73 -6.62 5.66
CA GLU A 49 9.46 -7.89 5.59
C GLU A 49 10.27 -8.23 6.85
N THR A 50 10.94 -7.27 7.49
CA THR A 50 11.81 -7.56 8.64
C THR A 50 11.03 -7.64 9.96
N SER A 51 9.96 -6.88 10.08
CA SER A 51 9.06 -6.95 11.22
C SER A 51 8.22 -8.24 11.20
N LEU A 52 7.86 -8.74 10.01
CA LEU A 52 7.23 -10.04 9.80
C LEU A 52 8.09 -11.16 10.38
N LEU A 53 9.41 -11.13 10.13
CA LEU A 53 10.35 -12.10 10.71
C LEU A 53 10.34 -12.06 12.25
N ASN A 54 10.36 -10.87 12.85
CA ASN A 54 10.27 -10.75 14.29
C ASN A 54 8.93 -11.30 14.84
N SER A 55 7.82 -11.03 14.15
CA SER A 55 6.51 -11.56 14.52
C SER A 55 6.48 -13.09 14.45
N LEU A 56 7.08 -13.70 13.41
CA LEU A 56 7.18 -15.16 13.27
C LEU A 56 8.07 -15.80 14.33
N GLU A 57 9.07 -15.08 14.81
CA GLU A 57 9.98 -15.48 15.90
C GLU A 57 9.38 -15.29 17.30
N GLY A 58 8.11 -14.85 17.41
CA GLY A 58 7.46 -14.58 18.70
C GLY A 58 7.92 -13.30 19.39
N LYS A 59 8.65 -12.43 18.68
CA LYS A 59 9.04 -11.10 19.15
C LYS A 59 7.96 -10.09 18.77
N ARG A 60 8.03 -8.89 19.37
CA ARG A 60 7.24 -7.74 18.89
C ARG A 60 7.59 -7.44 17.42
N GLY A 61 6.58 -7.10 16.61
CA GLY A 61 6.71 -6.71 15.19
C GLY A 61 7.41 -5.37 14.96
N VAL A 62 8.64 -5.24 15.47
CA VAL A 62 9.49 -4.07 15.31
C VAL A 62 10.42 -4.31 14.14
N VAL A 63 10.56 -3.33 13.25
CA VAL A 63 11.45 -3.40 12.08
C VAL A 63 12.92 -3.65 12.49
N ARG A 64 13.65 -4.47 11.74
CA ARG A 64 15.11 -4.67 11.91
C ARG A 64 15.87 -3.61 11.10
N ALA A 65 17.00 -3.14 11.63
CA ALA A 65 17.87 -2.28 10.82
C ALA A 65 18.49 -3.12 9.69
N LYS A 66 18.68 -2.50 8.52
CA LYS A 66 19.43 -3.09 7.40
C LYS A 66 20.77 -2.34 7.30
N PRO A 67 21.93 -3.02 7.14
CA PRO A 67 22.15 -4.47 7.01
C PRO A 67 22.09 -5.27 8.34
N PRO A 68 21.98 -6.62 8.31
CA PRO A 68 21.99 -7.50 7.12
C PRO A 68 20.62 -7.63 6.43
N LEU A 69 20.63 -8.02 5.15
CA LEU A 69 19.39 -8.30 4.38
C LEU A 69 18.79 -9.67 4.78
N PRO A 70 17.45 -9.82 4.78
CA PRO A 70 16.78 -11.10 5.08
C PRO A 70 17.25 -12.28 4.24
N ALA A 71 17.57 -12.04 2.96
CA ALA A 71 18.07 -13.06 2.04
C ALA A 71 19.40 -13.68 2.49
N ILE A 72 20.15 -13.00 3.37
CA ILE A 72 21.39 -13.51 3.96
C ILE A 72 21.13 -13.99 5.39
N GLN A 73 20.43 -13.17 6.20
CA GLN A 73 20.10 -13.47 7.60
C GLN A 73 18.67 -13.01 7.91
N GLY A 74 17.71 -13.93 7.78
CA GLY A 74 16.27 -13.69 7.92
C GLY A 74 15.66 -14.41 9.12
N LEU A 75 14.72 -15.32 8.86
CA LEU A 75 13.96 -16.06 9.86
C LEU A 75 14.87 -17.00 10.65
N PHE A 76 14.87 -16.87 11.98
CA PHE A 76 15.74 -17.65 12.88
C PHE A 76 17.23 -17.56 12.51
N GLY A 77 17.65 -16.42 11.93
CA GLY A 77 19.02 -16.18 11.50
C GLY A 77 19.44 -16.97 10.25
N LYS A 78 18.50 -17.56 9.50
CA LYS A 78 18.77 -18.30 8.26
C LYS A 78 18.46 -17.46 7.02
N PRO A 79 19.16 -17.66 5.89
CA PRO A 79 18.80 -17.08 4.60
C PRO A 79 17.31 -17.29 4.31
N THR A 80 16.55 -16.21 4.15
CA THR A 80 15.10 -16.29 3.96
C THR A 80 14.67 -15.37 2.82
N VAL A 81 14.02 -15.95 1.82
CA VAL A 81 13.35 -15.22 0.76
C VAL A 81 11.96 -14.84 1.24
N ILE A 82 11.59 -13.57 1.09
CA ILE A 82 10.27 -13.05 1.46
C ILE A 82 9.65 -12.48 0.19
N ASN A 83 8.49 -13.00 -0.19
CA ASN A 83 7.74 -12.53 -1.35
C ASN A 83 6.27 -12.34 -0.97
N ASN A 84 5.61 -11.39 -1.63
CA ASN A 84 4.17 -11.26 -1.57
C ASN A 84 3.49 -12.50 -2.18
N VAL A 85 2.27 -12.80 -1.73
CA VAL A 85 1.46 -13.91 -2.22
C VAL A 85 1.30 -13.89 -3.73
N ILE A 86 1.03 -12.74 -4.34
CA ILE A 86 0.84 -12.62 -5.80
C ILE A 86 2.13 -12.95 -6.55
N SER A 87 3.29 -12.55 -6.02
CA SER A 87 4.58 -12.90 -6.62
C SER A 87 4.79 -14.42 -6.63
N LEU A 88 4.53 -15.10 -5.50
CA LEU A 88 4.67 -16.56 -5.42
C LEU A 88 3.60 -17.29 -6.25
N ALA A 89 2.37 -16.79 -6.27
CA ALA A 89 1.26 -17.35 -7.04
C ALA A 89 1.45 -17.19 -8.56
N SER A 90 2.30 -16.26 -9.00
CA SER A 90 2.65 -16.09 -10.41
C SER A 90 3.74 -17.05 -10.88
N VAL A 91 4.54 -17.62 -9.97
CA VAL A 91 5.63 -18.56 -10.33
C VAL A 91 5.12 -19.78 -11.11
N PRO A 92 4.04 -20.49 -10.69
CA PRO A 92 3.57 -21.66 -11.42
C PRO A 92 3.24 -21.39 -12.90
N ILE A 93 2.55 -20.29 -13.22
CA ILE A 93 2.20 -19.99 -14.62
C ILE A 93 3.44 -19.62 -15.45
N ILE A 94 4.42 -18.93 -14.86
CA ILE A 94 5.71 -18.62 -15.50
C ILE A 94 6.46 -19.91 -15.83
N MET A 95 6.45 -20.88 -14.90
CA MET A 95 7.13 -22.16 -15.10
C MET A 95 6.40 -23.04 -16.14
N ASP A 96 5.06 -23.02 -16.15
CA ASP A 96 4.24 -23.81 -17.09
C ASP A 96 4.27 -23.26 -18.52
N LYS A 97 4.12 -21.94 -18.70
CA LYS A 97 4.06 -21.29 -20.03
C LYS A 97 5.40 -20.77 -20.53
N GLY A 98 6.41 -20.73 -19.66
CA GLY A 98 7.72 -20.18 -19.95
C GLY A 98 7.81 -18.67 -19.69
N ALA A 99 9.03 -18.21 -19.40
CA ALA A 99 9.29 -16.82 -19.02
C ALA A 99 8.95 -15.80 -20.13
N ALA A 100 9.12 -16.16 -21.41
CA ALA A 100 8.79 -15.30 -22.54
C ALA A 100 7.29 -14.97 -22.57
N TYR A 101 6.44 -15.99 -22.42
CA TYR A 101 4.98 -15.83 -22.38
C TYR A 101 4.55 -14.80 -21.33
N TYR A 102 5.06 -14.89 -20.10
CA TYR A 102 4.69 -13.95 -19.05
C TYR A 102 5.29 -12.55 -19.28
N LYS A 103 6.53 -12.49 -19.82
CA LYS A 103 7.23 -11.23 -20.12
C LYS A 103 6.57 -10.44 -21.26
N ASP A 104 5.88 -11.11 -22.17
CA ASP A 104 5.22 -10.46 -23.32
C ASP A 104 3.99 -9.63 -22.90
N PHE A 105 3.48 -9.83 -21.68
CA PHE A 105 2.52 -8.92 -21.05
C PHE A 105 3.22 -7.70 -20.43
N GLY A 106 2.50 -6.58 -20.40
CA GLY A 106 2.94 -5.35 -19.75
C GLY A 106 3.71 -4.42 -20.70
N MET A 107 4.42 -3.47 -20.12
CA MET A 107 5.19 -2.47 -20.87
C MET A 107 6.50 -2.13 -20.15
N GLY A 108 7.45 -1.50 -20.85
CA GLY A 108 8.68 -1.00 -20.21
C GLY A 108 9.43 -2.07 -19.41
N ARG A 109 9.60 -1.86 -18.09
CA ARG A 109 10.13 -2.88 -17.17
C ARG A 109 9.05 -3.52 -16.30
N SER A 110 7.83 -2.99 -16.30
CA SER A 110 6.66 -3.61 -15.67
C SER A 110 6.11 -4.73 -16.55
N ARG A 111 6.69 -5.93 -16.41
CA ARG A 111 6.34 -7.12 -17.20
C ARG A 111 5.41 -8.05 -16.45
N GLY A 112 4.55 -8.73 -17.19
CA GLY A 112 3.52 -9.60 -16.63
C GLY A 112 2.19 -8.90 -16.43
N THR A 113 1.37 -9.53 -15.60
CA THR A 113 0.06 -9.04 -15.19
C THR A 113 0.07 -8.60 -13.73
N ILE A 114 -0.91 -7.80 -13.35
CA ILE A 114 -1.15 -7.43 -11.97
C ILE A 114 -2.66 -7.48 -11.69
N PRO A 115 -3.08 -8.16 -10.61
CA PRO A 115 -4.48 -8.13 -10.17
C PRO A 115 -4.79 -6.77 -9.57
N ILE A 116 -5.50 -5.91 -10.30
CA ILE A 116 -5.93 -4.58 -9.85
C ILE A 116 -7.14 -4.73 -8.92
N GLN A 117 -7.10 -4.08 -7.76
CA GLN A 117 -8.21 -4.09 -6.80
C GLN A 117 -8.85 -2.70 -6.76
N ILE A 118 -10.05 -2.56 -7.33
CA ILE A 118 -10.76 -1.28 -7.41
C ILE A 118 -11.79 -1.21 -6.27
N ALA A 119 -11.66 -0.21 -5.41
CA ALA A 119 -12.44 -0.04 -4.19
C ALA A 119 -12.78 1.44 -3.92
N GLY A 120 -13.43 1.72 -2.79
CA GLY A 120 -13.89 3.06 -2.42
C GLY A 120 -15.24 3.39 -3.03
N ASN A 121 -15.42 4.64 -3.45
CA ASN A 121 -16.64 5.11 -4.11
C ASN A 121 -16.55 4.82 -5.62
N VAL A 122 -16.83 3.58 -6.01
CA VAL A 122 -16.73 3.10 -7.39
C VAL A 122 -17.92 2.22 -7.76
N LYS A 123 -18.44 2.35 -8.98
CA LYS A 123 -19.65 1.65 -9.43
C LYS A 123 -19.43 0.14 -9.59
N HIS A 124 -18.29 -0.25 -10.16
CA HIS A 124 -17.91 -1.64 -10.41
C HIS A 124 -16.62 -1.99 -9.67
N GLY A 125 -16.70 -2.00 -8.33
CA GLY A 125 -15.59 -2.43 -7.48
C GLY A 125 -15.36 -3.94 -7.55
N GLY A 126 -14.10 -4.36 -7.42
CA GLY A 126 -13.73 -5.77 -7.55
C GLY A 126 -12.26 -6.01 -7.83
N LEU A 127 -11.98 -7.20 -8.34
CA LEU A 127 -10.65 -7.67 -8.70
C LEU A 127 -10.57 -7.95 -10.19
N PHE A 128 -9.64 -7.28 -10.87
CA PHE A 128 -9.46 -7.37 -12.32
C PHE A 128 -7.98 -7.57 -12.63
N GLU A 129 -7.61 -8.70 -13.20
CA GLU A 129 -6.23 -8.95 -13.61
C GLU A 129 -6.01 -8.49 -15.03
N THR A 130 -5.00 -7.63 -15.22
CA THR A 130 -4.62 -7.07 -16.52
C THR A 130 -3.10 -7.02 -16.65
N ALA A 131 -2.62 -6.95 -17.89
CA ALA A 131 -1.26 -6.51 -18.17
C ALA A 131 -1.03 -5.08 -17.64
N PHE A 132 0.21 -4.77 -17.25
CA PHE A 132 0.60 -3.39 -16.99
C PHE A 132 0.45 -2.52 -18.26
N GLY A 133 0.16 -1.23 -18.06
CA GLY A 133 0.16 -0.23 -19.14
C GLY A 133 -1.18 0.38 -19.49
N LEU A 134 -2.31 -0.15 -19.00
CA LEU A 134 -3.57 0.62 -19.02
C LEU A 134 -3.36 1.93 -18.27
N THR A 135 -3.95 3.01 -18.74
CA THR A 135 -3.96 4.29 -18.03
C THR A 135 -4.84 4.21 -16.78
N LEU A 136 -4.54 5.05 -15.78
CA LEU A 136 -5.40 5.15 -14.59
C LEU A 136 -6.84 5.53 -14.95
N GLY A 137 -7.04 6.34 -15.99
CA GLY A 137 -8.35 6.70 -16.53
C GLY A 137 -9.13 5.50 -17.07
N GLU A 138 -8.52 4.66 -17.91
CA GLU A 138 -9.15 3.42 -18.41
C GLU A 138 -9.57 2.51 -17.24
N ILE A 139 -8.72 2.38 -16.22
CA ILE A 139 -9.03 1.56 -15.05
C ILE A 139 -10.23 2.12 -14.27
N VAL A 140 -10.27 3.43 -14.02
CA VAL A 140 -11.30 4.05 -13.16
C VAL A 140 -12.62 4.24 -13.90
N ASP A 141 -12.57 4.69 -15.15
CA ASP A 141 -13.76 5.08 -15.91
C ASP A 141 -14.35 3.90 -16.69
N GLU A 142 -13.51 3.07 -17.34
CA GLU A 142 -14.00 1.98 -18.19
C GLU A 142 -14.23 0.70 -17.39
N ILE A 143 -13.23 0.26 -16.60
CA ILE A 143 -13.36 -0.95 -15.77
C ILE A 143 -14.20 -0.64 -14.52
N GLY A 144 -13.87 0.43 -13.79
CA GLY A 144 -14.57 0.84 -12.57
C GLY A 144 -15.94 1.46 -12.82
N GLY A 145 -16.22 1.96 -14.02
CA GLY A 145 -17.48 2.60 -14.38
C GLY A 145 -17.70 3.97 -13.70
N GLY A 146 -16.64 4.63 -13.24
CA GLY A 146 -16.71 5.87 -12.47
C GLY A 146 -17.19 5.66 -11.03
N THR A 147 -17.69 6.73 -10.41
CA THR A 147 -18.10 6.70 -8.99
C THR A 147 -19.44 6.01 -8.79
N ALA A 148 -19.64 5.36 -7.64
CA ALA A 148 -20.94 4.80 -7.28
C ALA A 148 -21.99 5.90 -7.01
N SER A 149 -21.55 7.07 -6.55
CA SER A 149 -22.41 8.23 -6.28
C SER A 149 -22.91 8.93 -7.55
N GLY A 150 -22.33 8.65 -8.72
CA GLY A 150 -22.60 9.37 -9.97
C GLY A 150 -21.99 10.77 -10.02
N ARG A 151 -21.25 11.18 -8.98
CA ARG A 151 -20.54 12.46 -8.91
C ARG A 151 -19.18 12.37 -9.63
N PRO A 152 -18.59 13.49 -10.08
CA PRO A 152 -17.25 13.48 -10.68
C PRO A 152 -16.19 12.87 -9.74
N VAL A 153 -15.25 12.12 -10.31
CA VAL A 153 -14.07 11.64 -9.58
C VAL A 153 -13.17 12.84 -9.26
N LYS A 154 -12.80 13.02 -7.98
CA LYS A 154 -11.87 14.07 -7.54
C LYS A 154 -10.44 13.55 -7.44
N ALA A 155 -10.29 12.41 -6.75
CA ALA A 155 -9.00 11.84 -6.44
C ALA A 155 -9.05 10.32 -6.46
N VAL A 156 -7.93 9.70 -6.78
CA VAL A 156 -7.75 8.26 -6.65
C VAL A 156 -6.47 7.99 -5.88
N GLN A 157 -6.56 7.24 -4.78
CA GLN A 157 -5.38 6.77 -4.06
C GLN A 157 -4.92 5.44 -4.66
N VAL A 158 -3.67 5.38 -5.11
CA VAL A 158 -3.09 4.17 -5.72
C VAL A 158 -1.99 3.63 -4.83
N GLY A 159 -1.99 2.32 -4.58
CA GLY A 159 -0.94 1.62 -3.84
C GLY A 159 -1.19 1.42 -2.35
N GLY A 160 -2.42 1.70 -1.90
CA GLY A 160 -2.85 1.54 -0.50
C GLY A 160 -2.70 2.82 0.32
N PRO A 161 -2.80 2.72 1.66
CA PRO A 161 -2.86 3.89 2.55
C PRO A 161 -1.63 4.81 2.48
N LEU A 162 -0.49 4.27 2.04
CA LEU A 162 0.78 5.00 1.89
C LEU A 162 0.99 5.55 0.48
N GLY A 163 0.03 5.33 -0.42
CA GLY A 163 0.05 5.82 -1.79
C GLY A 163 -0.34 7.29 -1.90
N ALA A 164 0.16 7.94 -2.94
CA ALA A 164 -0.23 9.30 -3.29
C ALA A 164 -1.66 9.36 -3.88
N TYR A 165 -2.31 10.52 -3.75
CA TYR A 165 -3.58 10.82 -4.41
C TYR A 165 -3.33 11.42 -5.78
N PHE A 166 -3.92 10.80 -6.80
CA PHE A 166 -3.85 11.26 -8.19
C PHE A 166 -5.12 12.06 -8.51
N PRO A 167 -5.03 13.35 -8.87
CA PRO A 167 -6.15 14.11 -9.40
C PRO A 167 -6.47 13.66 -10.83
N ARG A 168 -7.65 14.04 -11.32
CA ARG A 168 -8.10 13.75 -12.69
C ARG A 168 -7.07 14.11 -13.78
N ALA A 169 -6.29 15.18 -13.57
CA ALA A 169 -5.25 15.63 -14.48
C ALA A 169 -4.08 14.66 -14.67
N LEU A 170 -3.94 13.64 -13.82
CA LEU A 170 -2.91 12.59 -13.91
C LEU A 170 -3.46 11.25 -14.40
N PHE A 171 -4.72 11.18 -14.86
CA PHE A 171 -5.34 9.91 -15.24
C PHE A 171 -4.81 9.35 -16.57
N ASP A 172 -4.06 10.15 -17.33
CA ASP A 172 -3.27 9.72 -18.48
C ASP A 172 -2.07 8.84 -18.10
N THR A 173 -1.71 8.76 -16.81
CA THR A 173 -0.56 8.00 -16.33
C THR A 173 -0.76 6.50 -16.60
N PRO A 174 0.11 5.87 -17.41
CA PRO A 174 0.09 4.42 -17.60
C PRO A 174 0.35 3.71 -16.27
N PHE A 175 -0.38 2.63 -16.00
CA PHE A 175 -0.22 1.77 -14.84
C PHE A 175 1.04 0.91 -15.02
N ASP A 176 2.17 1.56 -14.80
CA ASP A 176 3.55 1.09 -14.86
C ASP A 176 4.35 1.69 -13.68
N TYR A 177 5.25 0.92 -13.09
CA TYR A 177 5.99 1.34 -11.89
C TYR A 177 6.84 2.60 -12.12
N GLU A 178 7.47 2.73 -13.28
CA GLU A 178 8.31 3.88 -13.61
C GLU A 178 7.48 5.12 -13.93
N GLU A 179 6.39 4.99 -14.69
CA GLU A 179 5.52 6.12 -15.02
C GLU A 179 4.83 6.71 -13.78
N PHE A 180 4.40 5.85 -12.84
CA PHE A 180 3.88 6.32 -11.55
C PHE A 180 4.97 7.02 -10.72
N ALA A 181 6.19 6.47 -10.67
CA ALA A 181 7.29 7.06 -9.91
C ALA A 181 7.69 8.46 -10.44
N LYS A 182 7.63 8.69 -11.76
CA LYS A 182 7.87 10.02 -12.36
C LYS A 182 6.86 11.09 -11.93
N ARG A 183 5.68 10.67 -11.46
CA ARG A 183 4.60 11.53 -10.97
C ARG A 183 4.52 11.55 -9.44
N ASP A 184 5.62 11.20 -8.76
CA ASP A 184 5.71 11.08 -7.29
C ASP A 184 4.67 10.11 -6.68
N GLY A 185 4.22 9.13 -7.49
CA GLY A 185 3.30 8.08 -7.09
C GLY A 185 3.97 6.73 -6.90
N LEU A 186 3.16 5.74 -6.53
CA LEU A 186 3.56 4.34 -6.47
C LEU A 186 2.36 3.44 -6.75
N ILE A 187 2.61 2.29 -7.39
CA ILE A 187 1.56 1.28 -7.64
C ILE A 187 1.34 0.40 -6.41
N GLY A 188 2.41 0.13 -5.66
CA GLY A 188 2.38 -0.76 -4.50
C GLY A 188 1.81 -2.13 -4.87
N HIS A 189 0.72 -2.50 -4.19
CA HIS A 189 0.01 -3.76 -4.40
C HIS A 189 -1.15 -3.65 -5.42
N ALA A 190 -1.25 -2.55 -6.18
CA ALA A 190 -2.33 -2.24 -7.13
C ALA A 190 -3.74 -2.14 -6.51
N GLY A 191 -3.83 -1.80 -5.23
CA GLY A 191 -5.06 -1.31 -4.63
C GLY A 191 -5.36 0.12 -5.07
N ILE A 192 -6.57 0.37 -5.54
CA ILE A 192 -7.06 1.65 -6.08
C ILE A 192 -8.31 2.05 -5.29
N THR A 193 -8.26 3.19 -4.60
CA THR A 193 -9.41 3.72 -3.85
C THR A 193 -9.91 4.99 -4.51
N VAL A 194 -11.14 4.95 -5.02
CA VAL A 194 -11.77 6.06 -5.76
C VAL A 194 -12.53 6.98 -4.81
N PHE A 195 -12.33 8.29 -4.96
CA PHE A 195 -13.02 9.35 -4.22
C PHE A 195 -13.74 10.30 -5.19
N ASP A 196 -14.98 10.64 -4.87
CA ASP A 196 -15.72 11.66 -5.60
C ASP A 196 -15.39 13.08 -5.09
N ASP A 197 -15.97 14.09 -5.74
CA ASP A 197 -15.79 15.52 -5.42
C ASP A 197 -16.34 15.97 -4.07
N SER A 198 -16.98 15.10 -3.28
CA SER A 198 -17.33 15.39 -1.89
C SER A 198 -16.18 15.14 -0.89
N ALA A 199 -15.09 14.49 -1.33
CA ALA A 199 -13.97 14.18 -0.46
C ALA A 199 -13.22 15.43 0.02
N ASP A 200 -12.85 15.43 1.30
CA ASP A 200 -12.09 16.47 1.99
C ASP A 200 -10.63 16.00 2.14
N MET A 201 -9.75 16.53 1.30
CA MET A 201 -8.37 16.08 1.18
C MET A 201 -7.50 16.50 2.36
N MET A 202 -7.92 17.52 3.11
CA MET A 202 -7.30 17.87 4.40
C MET A 202 -7.58 16.79 5.45
N LYS A 203 -8.82 16.29 5.53
CA LYS A 203 -9.13 15.12 6.38
C LYS A 203 -8.36 13.88 5.95
N GLN A 204 -8.19 13.66 4.64
CA GLN A 204 -7.39 12.54 4.14
C GLN A 204 -5.90 12.65 4.53
N ALA A 205 -5.31 13.84 4.44
CA ALA A 205 -3.95 14.09 4.91
C ALA A 205 -3.81 13.85 6.42
N ARG A 206 -4.77 14.33 7.21
CA ARG A 206 -4.81 14.09 8.66
C ARG A 206 -4.92 12.60 8.99
N PHE A 207 -5.80 11.89 8.28
CA PHE A 207 -5.98 10.44 8.43
C PHE A 207 -4.70 9.67 8.12
N ALA A 208 -3.91 10.08 7.13
CA ALA A 208 -2.64 9.42 6.83
C ALA A 208 -1.65 9.52 8.02
N MET A 209 -1.60 10.68 8.69
CA MET A 209 -0.81 10.86 9.91
C MET A 209 -1.36 10.02 11.07
N GLU A 210 -2.68 9.94 11.23
CA GLU A 210 -3.34 9.11 12.25
C GLU A 210 -3.06 7.63 12.06
N PHE A 211 -3.23 7.13 10.84
CA PHE A 211 -2.91 5.75 10.48
C PHE A 211 -1.45 5.42 10.80
N CYS A 212 -0.51 6.30 10.46
CA CYS A 212 0.89 6.12 10.81
C CYS A 212 1.12 6.12 12.33
N ALA A 213 0.42 6.95 13.10
CA ALA A 213 0.56 7.01 14.55
C ALA A 213 0.07 5.72 15.22
N ILE A 214 -1.04 5.17 14.75
CA ILE A 214 -1.64 3.92 15.25
C ILE A 214 -0.76 2.71 14.88
N GLU A 215 -0.33 2.63 13.63
CA GLU A 215 0.36 1.44 13.11
C GLU A 215 1.88 1.46 13.30
N SER A 216 2.43 2.53 13.86
CA SER A 216 3.87 2.63 14.12
C SER A 216 4.34 1.58 15.12
N CYS A 217 5.38 0.81 14.75
CA CYS A 217 6.06 -0.07 15.71
C CYS A 217 6.83 0.68 16.81
N GLY A 218 6.94 2.01 16.69
CA GLY A 218 7.55 2.90 17.67
C GLY A 218 9.07 3.06 17.59
N LYS A 219 9.75 2.40 16.65
CA LYS A 219 11.22 2.39 16.60
C LYS A 219 11.86 3.71 16.18
N CYS A 220 11.27 4.41 15.21
CA CYS A 220 11.83 5.64 14.66
C CYS A 220 11.09 6.85 15.23
N THR A 221 11.81 7.82 15.78
CA THR A 221 11.20 9.04 16.34
C THR A 221 10.37 9.81 15.30
N PRO A 222 10.81 10.02 14.05
CA PRO A 222 9.98 10.70 13.05
C PRO A 222 8.66 9.98 12.77
N CYS A 223 8.67 8.66 12.66
CA CYS A 223 7.46 7.87 12.46
C CYS A 223 6.54 7.85 13.70
N ARG A 224 7.11 7.71 14.91
CA ARG A 224 6.35 7.52 16.17
C ARG A 224 5.75 8.83 16.69
N ILE A 225 6.54 9.89 16.68
CA ILE A 225 6.16 11.18 17.25
C ILE A 225 5.81 12.17 16.13
N GLY A 226 6.51 12.12 15.00
CA GLY A 226 6.22 13.02 13.90
C GLY A 226 4.80 12.86 13.38
N SER A 227 4.30 11.63 13.23
CA SER A 227 2.90 11.38 12.85
C SER A 227 1.89 12.03 13.81
N THR A 228 2.09 11.93 15.13
CA THR A 228 1.20 12.59 16.10
C THR A 228 1.28 14.12 16.01
N ARG A 229 2.48 14.68 15.85
CA ARG A 229 2.65 16.13 15.61
C ARG A 229 2.01 16.56 14.29
N GLY A 230 2.09 15.73 13.25
CA GLY A 230 1.46 15.97 11.95
C GLY A 230 -0.05 16.11 12.08
N MET A 231 -0.71 15.23 12.84
CA MET A 231 -2.14 15.36 13.15
C MET A 231 -2.44 16.69 13.86
N GLU A 232 -1.72 16.99 14.95
CA GLU A 232 -1.93 18.21 15.75
C GLU A 232 -1.76 19.49 14.91
N VAL A 233 -0.81 19.51 13.98
CA VAL A 233 -0.56 20.66 13.10
C VAL A 233 -1.63 20.76 12.01
N LEU A 234 -2.06 19.63 11.43
CA LEU A 234 -3.18 19.62 10.47
C LEU A 234 -4.51 20.05 11.11
N ASP A 235 -4.73 19.72 12.38
CA ASP A 235 -5.88 20.21 13.14
C ASP A 235 -5.86 21.74 13.30
N LYS A 236 -4.67 22.36 13.47
CA LYS A 236 -4.52 23.82 13.47
C LYS A 236 -4.80 24.44 12.10
N VAL A 237 -4.36 23.79 11.02
CA VAL A 237 -4.66 24.23 9.64
C VAL A 237 -6.17 24.20 9.40
N ALA A 238 -6.85 23.12 9.80
CA ALA A 238 -8.29 22.99 9.69
C ALA A 238 -9.06 24.06 10.48
N ALA A 239 -8.51 24.49 11.62
CA ALA A 239 -9.06 25.58 12.44
C ALA A 239 -8.69 26.99 11.93
N GLY A 240 -7.92 27.13 10.84
CA GLY A 240 -7.48 28.41 10.31
C GLY A 240 -6.41 29.13 11.15
N ILE A 241 -5.77 28.44 12.09
CA ILE A 241 -4.75 29.02 12.97
C ILE A 241 -3.41 29.04 12.22
N GLU A 242 -2.89 30.23 11.88
CA GLU A 242 -1.62 30.41 11.16
C GLU A 242 -1.44 29.41 10.00
N ALA A 243 -2.48 29.20 9.18
CA ALA A 243 -2.60 28.06 8.26
C ALA A 243 -1.39 27.90 7.32
N GLU A 244 -0.90 28.98 6.72
CA GLU A 244 0.26 28.96 5.83
C GLU A 244 1.53 28.48 6.53
N LYS A 245 1.80 28.99 7.74
CA LYS A 245 2.97 28.60 8.56
C LYS A 245 2.86 27.15 9.00
N ASN A 246 1.68 26.70 9.39
CA ASN A 246 1.45 25.32 9.79
C ASN A 246 1.55 24.35 8.61
N LEU A 247 1.12 24.73 7.40
CA LEU A 247 1.34 23.95 6.17
C LEU A 247 2.83 23.83 5.82
N ALA A 248 3.61 24.90 5.99
CA ALA A 248 5.06 24.84 5.83
C ALA A 248 5.70 23.88 6.84
N LEU A 249 5.22 23.89 8.09
CA LEU A 249 5.67 22.96 9.13
C LEU A 249 5.30 21.50 8.81
N VAL A 250 4.10 21.23 8.28
CA VAL A 250 3.71 19.89 7.81
C VAL A 250 4.63 19.42 6.70
N THR A 251 5.01 20.31 5.77
CA THR A 251 5.92 20.00 4.66
C THR A 251 7.32 19.63 5.17
N ASP A 252 7.87 20.41 6.11
CA ASP A 252 9.16 20.14 6.73
C ASP A 252 9.16 18.83 7.54
N LEU A 253 8.08 18.59 8.28
CA LEU A 253 7.86 17.33 9.00
C LEU A 253 7.80 16.13 8.04
N CYS A 254 7.07 16.26 6.93
CA CYS A 254 6.99 15.22 5.90
C CYS A 254 8.38 14.88 5.33
N ASN A 255 9.21 15.90 5.10
CA ASN A 255 10.60 15.71 4.70
C ASN A 255 11.41 14.92 5.74
N THR A 256 11.27 15.31 7.02
CA THR A 256 11.91 14.62 8.15
C THR A 256 11.45 13.16 8.27
N MET A 257 10.16 12.88 8.09
CA MET A 257 9.62 11.51 8.13
C MET A 257 10.12 10.67 6.96
N LYS A 258 10.18 11.24 5.74
CA LYS A 258 10.67 10.58 4.52
C LYS A 258 12.10 10.06 4.68
N PHE A 259 12.99 10.87 5.25
CA PHE A 259 14.41 10.54 5.37
C PHE A 259 14.82 9.95 6.72
N GLY A 260 14.03 10.18 7.77
CA GLY A 260 14.33 9.76 9.15
C GLY A 260 13.63 8.47 9.59
N SER A 261 12.92 7.78 8.70
CA SER A 261 12.20 6.55 9.00
C SER A 261 12.93 5.31 8.50
N LEU A 262 13.05 4.28 9.34
CA LEU A 262 13.73 3.01 9.00
C LEU A 262 12.95 2.12 8.02
N CYS A 263 11.65 2.37 7.83
CA CYS A 263 10.81 1.58 6.93
C CYS A 263 9.82 2.46 6.17
N ALA A 264 9.15 1.83 5.19
CA ALA A 264 8.19 2.49 4.32
C ALA A 264 6.97 3.05 5.05
N LEU A 265 6.56 2.55 6.22
CA LEU A 265 5.42 3.12 6.95
C LEU A 265 5.64 4.62 7.22
N GLY A 266 6.70 4.96 7.97
CA GLY A 266 7.03 6.36 8.22
C GLY A 266 7.57 7.08 6.98
N GLY A 267 8.34 6.38 6.14
CA GLY A 267 8.95 6.98 4.95
C GLY A 267 7.95 7.35 3.85
N PHE A 268 6.82 6.62 3.74
CA PHE A 268 5.81 6.82 2.70
C PHE A 268 4.52 7.47 3.22
N THR A 269 4.28 7.57 4.54
CA THR A 269 3.20 8.41 5.09
C THR A 269 3.18 9.84 4.51
N PRO A 270 4.33 10.48 4.21
CA PRO A 270 4.37 11.75 3.50
C PRO A 270 3.69 11.78 2.11
N TYR A 271 3.58 10.67 1.39
CA TYR A 271 3.07 10.64 0.01
C TYR A 271 1.58 11.05 -0.07
N PRO A 272 0.64 10.42 0.66
CA PRO A 272 -0.75 10.87 0.68
C PRO A 272 -0.90 12.30 1.23
N VAL A 273 -0.07 12.73 2.18
CA VAL A 273 -0.13 14.08 2.74
C VAL A 273 0.30 15.13 1.72
N MET A 274 1.48 14.97 1.14
CA MET A 274 2.06 15.94 0.20
C MET A 274 1.30 15.99 -1.12
N SER A 275 0.83 14.85 -1.64
CA SER A 275 -0.03 14.83 -2.82
C SER A 275 -1.38 15.50 -2.58
N SER A 276 -1.96 15.34 -1.38
CA SER A 276 -3.18 16.07 -1.00
C SER A 276 -2.97 17.58 -1.02
N ILE A 277 -1.90 18.07 -0.36
CA ILE A 277 -1.56 19.49 -0.30
C ILE A 277 -1.26 20.06 -1.69
N THR A 278 -0.52 19.31 -2.52
CA THR A 278 -0.05 19.78 -3.83
C THR A 278 -1.17 19.83 -4.87
N HIS A 279 -2.01 18.80 -4.92
CA HIS A 279 -3.03 18.67 -5.97
C HIS A 279 -4.39 19.25 -5.57
N PHE A 280 -4.64 19.42 -4.28
CA PHE A 280 -5.92 19.92 -3.76
C PHE A 280 -5.71 21.04 -2.72
N PRO A 281 -4.94 22.10 -3.04
CA PRO A 281 -4.63 23.17 -2.08
C PRO A 281 -5.88 23.93 -1.59
N GLU A 282 -6.94 23.94 -2.40
CA GLU A 282 -8.23 24.54 -2.04
C GLU A 282 -8.87 23.91 -0.79
N ASP A 283 -8.63 22.62 -0.55
CA ASP A 283 -9.15 21.89 0.62
C ASP A 283 -8.41 22.26 1.92
N PHE A 284 -7.27 22.95 1.83
CA PHE A 284 -6.46 23.39 2.97
C PHE A 284 -6.64 24.88 3.28
N LYS A 285 -7.52 25.58 2.56
CA LYS A 285 -7.90 26.95 2.90
C LYS A 285 -8.90 26.94 4.06
N PRO A 286 -8.83 27.92 4.98
CA PRO A 286 -9.84 28.04 6.04
C PRO A 286 -11.23 28.14 5.41
N ALA A 287 -12.18 27.33 5.90
CA ALA A 287 -13.57 27.51 5.49
C ALA A 287 -14.00 28.95 5.83
N PRO A 288 -14.67 29.67 4.92
CA PRO A 288 -15.22 30.99 5.26
C PRO A 288 -16.08 30.82 6.51
N ALA A 289 -15.84 31.66 7.51
CA ALA A 289 -16.62 31.64 8.75
C ALA A 289 -18.10 31.60 8.35
N ARG A 290 -18.84 30.57 8.79
CA ARG A 290 -20.29 30.59 8.68
C ARG A 290 -20.73 31.86 9.38
N VAL A 291 -21.13 32.86 8.59
CA VAL A 291 -21.84 34.03 9.11
C VAL A 291 -23.03 33.42 9.84
N ALA A 292 -23.05 33.55 11.15
CA ALA A 292 -24.20 33.11 11.94
C ALA A 292 -25.41 33.79 11.31
N ALA A 293 -26.37 33.00 10.83
CA ALA A 293 -27.64 33.56 10.43
C ALA A 293 -28.24 34.21 11.68
N GLU A 294 -28.39 35.54 11.66
CA GLU A 294 -29.15 36.30 12.65
C GLU A 294 -30.60 35.82 12.72
#